data_AF-A0A8T5Q885-F1
#
_entry.id   AF-A0A8T5Q885-F1
#
_cell.length_a   1.000
_cell.length_b   1.000
_cell.length_c   1.000
_cell.angle_alpha   90.00
_cell.angle_beta   90.00
_cell.angle_gamma   90.00
#
_symmetry.space_group_name_H-M   'P 1'
#
loop_
_entity.id
_entity.type
_entity.pdbx_description
1 polymer ?
#
loop_
_entity_poly.entity_id
_entity_poly.type
_entity_poly.pdbx_seq_one_letter_code
_entity_poly.pdbx_strand_id
1 'polypeptide(L)'
;MNKAQELAKYETGWWKAHHRKDMPAVIENMTKEYELQFDIPYERAREAVMKRAEATREHDIAEKFEDEGNQPEADKHWATVEALLAEHFVLLYE
;
A
#
# COMPACT_ATOMS: atom_id res chain seq x y z
N MET A 1 -11.63 3.70 -22.76
CA MET A 1 -11.51 2.40 -22.05
C MET A 1 -12.73 2.24 -21.18
N ASN A 2 -13.10 1.03 -20.80
CA ASN A 2 -14.03 0.83 -19.70
C ASN A 2 -13.28 0.82 -18.34
N LYS A 3 -14.02 0.92 -17.23
CA LYS A 3 -13.44 0.95 -15.87
C LYS A 3 -12.51 -0.23 -15.61
N ALA A 4 -12.87 -1.43 -16.05
CA ALA A 4 -12.03 -2.63 -15.87
C ALA A 4 -10.68 -2.53 -16.61
N GLN A 5 -10.66 -1.98 -17.82
CA GLN A 5 -9.42 -1.75 -18.58
C GLN A 5 -8.53 -0.70 -17.93
N GLU A 6 -9.11 0.34 -17.32
CA GLU A 6 -8.35 1.36 -16.59
C GLU A 6 -7.75 0.82 -15.31
N LEU A 7 -8.52 0.06 -14.51
CA LEU A 7 -8.00 -0.64 -13.33
C LEU A 7 -6.84 -1.58 -13.71
N ALA A 8 -7.00 -2.42 -14.75
CA ALA A 8 -5.93 -3.30 -15.21
C ALA A 8 -4.68 -2.54 -15.67
N LYS A 9 -4.84 -1.35 -16.27
CA LYS A 9 -3.72 -0.49 -16.65
C LYS A 9 -2.95 0.01 -15.44
N TYR A 10 -3.65 0.46 -14.39
CA TYR A 10 -3.01 0.97 -13.18
C TYR A 10 -2.39 -0.16 -12.33
N GLU A 11 -3.09 -1.29 -12.16
CA GLU A 11 -2.58 -2.48 -11.47
C GLU A 11 -1.24 -2.94 -12.07
N THR A 12 -1.24 -3.21 -13.39
CA THR A 12 -0.01 -3.62 -14.08
C THR A 12 1.03 -2.48 -14.16
N GLY A 13 0.59 -1.24 -14.03
CA GLY A 13 1.44 -0.05 -13.99
C GLY A 13 2.29 -0.02 -12.74
N TRP A 14 1.67 -0.16 -11.55
CA TRP A 14 2.41 -0.16 -10.30
C TRP A 14 3.29 -1.41 -10.15
N TRP A 15 2.88 -2.58 -10.68
CA TRP A 15 3.75 -3.78 -10.71
C TRP A 15 5.06 -3.51 -11.47
N LYS A 16 4.96 -2.91 -12.68
CA LYS A 16 6.14 -2.57 -13.49
C LYS A 16 7.02 -1.53 -12.80
N ALA A 17 6.40 -0.54 -12.16
CA ALA A 17 7.12 0.49 -11.42
C ALA A 17 7.87 -0.11 -10.22
N HIS A 18 7.22 -0.99 -9.47
CA HIS A 18 7.83 -1.70 -8.33
C HIS A 18 9.02 -2.53 -8.78
N HIS A 19 8.87 -3.33 -9.85
CA HIS A 19 9.97 -4.11 -10.42
C HIS A 19 11.17 -3.23 -10.85
N ARG A 20 10.89 -2.02 -11.35
CA ARG A 20 11.91 -1.04 -11.76
C ARG A 20 12.43 -0.17 -10.61
N LYS A 21 11.96 -0.38 -9.38
CA LYS A 21 12.27 0.44 -8.19
C LYS A 21 11.92 1.93 -8.35
N ASP A 22 10.90 2.24 -9.14
CA ASP A 22 10.38 3.59 -9.35
C ASP A 22 9.24 3.88 -8.37
N MET A 23 9.58 4.25 -7.13
CA MET A 23 8.60 4.47 -6.07
C MET A 23 7.59 5.60 -6.38
N PRO A 24 7.97 6.76 -6.95
CA PRO A 24 6.99 7.75 -7.39
C PRO A 24 5.94 7.17 -8.34
N ALA A 25 6.35 6.34 -9.31
CA ALA A 25 5.41 5.71 -10.22
C ALA A 25 4.56 4.60 -9.56
N VAL A 26 5.07 3.89 -8.55
CA VAL A 26 4.25 2.96 -7.74
C VAL A 26 3.10 3.72 -7.08
N ILE A 27 3.43 4.79 -6.33
CA ILE A 27 2.45 5.58 -5.58
C ILE A 27 1.41 6.17 -6.54
N GLU A 28 1.85 6.74 -7.66
CA GLU A 28 0.95 7.36 -8.65
C GLU A 28 -0.04 6.37 -9.27
N ASN A 29 0.43 5.17 -9.66
CA ASN A 29 -0.45 4.16 -10.26
C ASN A 29 -1.42 3.56 -9.22
N MET A 30 -0.95 3.24 -8.02
CA MET A 30 -1.83 2.76 -6.94
C MET A 30 -2.87 3.82 -6.54
N THR A 31 -2.49 5.11 -6.53
CA THR A 31 -3.41 6.19 -6.18
C THR A 31 -4.55 6.29 -7.18
N LYS A 32 -4.22 6.28 -8.49
CA LYS A 32 -5.21 6.29 -9.57
C LYS A 32 -6.08 5.04 -9.59
N GLU A 33 -5.50 3.90 -9.27
CA GLU A 33 -6.25 2.66 -9.09
C GLU A 33 -7.28 2.79 -7.96
N TYR A 34 -6.87 3.28 -6.79
CA TYR A 34 -7.76 3.43 -5.63
C TYR A 34 -8.83 4.49 -5.85
N GLU A 35 -8.49 5.66 -6.39
CA GLU A 35 -9.45 6.69 -6.79
C GLU A 35 -10.55 6.08 -7.67
N LEU A 36 -10.16 5.31 -8.69
CA LEU A 36 -11.10 4.68 -9.59
C LEU A 36 -11.88 3.53 -8.94
N GLN A 37 -11.22 2.67 -8.16
CA GLN A 37 -11.81 1.47 -7.59
C GLN A 37 -12.85 1.79 -6.52
N PHE A 38 -12.52 2.73 -5.62
CA PHE A 38 -13.34 3.09 -4.47
C PHE A 38 -14.19 4.34 -4.67
N ASP A 39 -14.04 5.04 -5.80
CA ASP A 39 -14.77 6.28 -6.12
C ASP A 39 -14.54 7.37 -5.04
N ILE A 40 -13.28 7.51 -4.62
CA ILE A 40 -12.84 8.47 -3.61
C ILE A 40 -11.91 9.53 -4.23
N PRO A 41 -11.82 10.75 -3.66
CA PRO A 41 -10.93 11.78 -4.20
C PRO A 41 -9.45 11.33 -4.25
N TYR A 42 -8.73 11.74 -5.30
CA TYR A 42 -7.29 11.45 -5.47
C TYR A 42 -6.46 11.63 -4.20
N GLU A 43 -6.58 12.77 -3.50
CA GLU A 43 -5.77 13.03 -2.30
C GLU A 43 -6.04 12.02 -1.18
N ARG A 44 -7.29 11.60 -1.03
CA ARG A 44 -7.69 10.58 -0.05
C ARG A 44 -7.17 9.20 -0.44
N ALA A 45 -7.28 8.84 -1.72
CA ALA A 45 -6.66 7.62 -2.26
C ALA A 45 -5.14 7.64 -2.04
N ARG A 46 -4.50 8.79 -2.25
CA ARG A 46 -3.06 8.96 -2.10
C ARG A 46 -2.62 8.74 -0.65
N GLU A 47 -3.36 9.30 0.30
CA GLU A 47 -3.12 9.08 1.72
C GLU A 47 -3.25 7.59 2.08
N ALA A 48 -4.29 6.92 1.58
CA ALA A 48 -4.48 5.49 1.77
C ALA A 48 -3.30 4.67 1.22
N VAL A 49 -2.81 5.00 0.02
CA VAL A 49 -1.62 4.34 -0.57
C VAL A 49 -0.37 4.57 0.28
N MET A 50 -0.18 5.78 0.81
CA MET A 50 0.97 6.06 1.68
C MET A 50 0.94 5.23 2.97
N LYS A 51 -0.24 5.08 3.60
CA LYS A 51 -0.41 4.22 4.77
C LYS A 51 -0.10 2.76 4.44
N ARG A 52 -0.57 2.27 3.29
CA ARG A 52 -0.24 0.91 2.81
C ARG A 52 1.26 0.74 2.55
N ALA A 53 1.92 1.71 1.93
CA ALA A 53 3.37 1.67 1.69
C ALA A 53 4.17 1.68 2.99
N GLU A 54 3.72 2.46 3.98
CA GLU A 54 4.31 2.47 5.31
C GLU A 54 4.13 1.12 6.02
N ALA A 55 2.95 0.53 5.94
CA ALA A 55 2.68 -0.81 6.48
C ALA A 55 3.57 -1.88 5.84
N THR A 56 3.80 -1.83 4.52
CA THR A 56 4.75 -2.74 3.84
C THR A 56 6.18 -2.57 4.38
N ARG A 57 6.62 -1.34 4.66
CA ARG A 57 7.94 -1.11 5.24
C ARG A 57 8.07 -1.70 6.64
N GLU A 58 7.04 -1.57 7.48
CA GLU A 58 7.03 -2.16 8.83
C GLU A 58 6.95 -3.70 8.79
N HIS A 59 6.19 -4.25 7.83
CA HIS A 59 6.16 -5.69 7.54
C HIS A 59 7.56 -6.24 7.23
N ASP A 60 8.29 -5.60 6.31
CA ASP A 60 9.65 -6.02 5.93
C ASP A 60 10.65 -5.94 7.11
N ILE A 61 10.37 -5.10 8.12
CA ILE A 61 11.17 -5.02 9.35
C ILE A 61 10.78 -6.14 10.30
N ALA A 62 9.47 -6.42 10.45
CA ALA A 62 8.97 -7.52 11.26
C ALA A 62 9.55 -8.87 10.79
N GLU A 63 9.51 -9.16 9.48
CA GLU A 63 10.06 -10.39 8.90
C GLU A 63 11.56 -10.56 9.23
N LYS A 64 12.35 -9.48 9.17
CA LYS A 64 13.77 -9.55 9.54
C LYS A 64 13.98 -9.95 10.99
N PHE A 65 13.17 -9.41 11.90
CA PHE A 65 13.25 -9.80 13.31
C PHE A 65 12.79 -11.24 13.54
N GLU A 66 11.81 -11.73 12.80
CA GLU A 66 11.40 -13.14 12.84
C GLU A 66 12.51 -14.07 12.34
N ASP A 67 13.14 -13.73 11.21
CA ASP A 67 14.28 -14.46 10.65
C ASP A 67 15.48 -14.52 11.63
N GLU A 68 15.64 -13.48 12.45
CA GLU A 68 16.66 -13.40 13.52
C GLU A 68 16.24 -14.10 14.83
N GLY A 69 15.00 -14.59 14.93
CA GLY A 69 14.44 -15.21 16.13
C GLY A 69 14.06 -14.22 17.24
N ASN A 70 13.94 -12.93 16.93
CA ASN A 70 13.59 -11.86 17.86
C ASN A 70 12.09 -11.54 17.80
N GLN A 71 11.26 -12.50 18.22
CA GLN A 71 9.80 -12.36 18.20
C GLN A 71 9.27 -11.09 18.92
N PRO A 72 9.80 -10.68 20.09
CA PRO A 72 9.29 -9.48 20.77
C PRO A 72 9.44 -8.18 19.99
N GLU A 73 10.47 -8.03 19.15
CA GLU A 73 10.58 -6.85 18.28
C GLU A 73 9.70 -7.00 17.04
N ALA A 74 9.63 -8.19 16.44
CA ALA A 74 8.72 -8.47 15.33
C ALA A 74 7.26 -8.12 15.68
N ASP A 75 6.80 -8.53 16.87
CA ASP A 75 5.42 -8.29 17.33
C ASP A 75 5.08 -6.78 17.43
N LYS A 76 6.06 -5.92 17.76
CA LYS A 76 5.84 -4.45 17.80
C LYS A 76 5.65 -3.88 16.39
N HIS A 77 6.42 -4.39 15.43
CA HIS A 77 6.28 -3.98 14.03
C HIS A 77 4.96 -4.50 13.46
N TRP A 78 4.56 -5.73 13.78
CA TRP A 78 3.25 -6.26 13.40
C TRP A 78 2.08 -5.44 13.95
N ALA A 79 2.12 -5.01 15.22
CA ALA A 79 1.12 -4.11 15.77
C ALA A 79 1.06 -2.77 15.02
N THR A 80 2.21 -2.27 14.56
CA THR A 80 2.29 -1.04 13.75
C THR A 80 1.69 -1.25 12.35
N VAL A 81 1.96 -2.40 11.71
CA VAL A 81 1.33 -2.80 10.44
C VAL A 81 -0.18 -2.81 10.56
N GLU A 82 -0.72 -3.43 11.61
CA GLU A 82 -2.17 -3.50 11.84
C GLU A 82 -2.79 -2.10 12.00
N ALA A 83 -2.17 -1.22 12.79
CA ALA A 83 -2.65 0.15 12.97
C ALA A 83 -2.65 0.95 11.65
N LEU A 84 -1.56 0.87 10.87
CA LEU A 84 -1.45 1.54 9.57
C LEU A 84 -2.47 1.00 8.56
N LEU A 85 -2.72 -0.31 8.56
CA LEU A 85 -3.73 -0.92 7.70
C LEU A 85 -5.15 -0.56 8.14
N ALA A 86 -5.41 -0.41 9.43
CA ALA A 86 -6.70 0.09 9.91
C ALA A 86 -6.96 1.52 9.38
N GLU A 87 -6.00 2.43 9.50
CA GLU A 87 -6.10 3.78 8.93
C GLU A 87 -6.27 3.76 7.40
N HIS A 88 -5.50 2.89 6.72
CA HIS A 88 -5.62 2.67 5.29
C HIS A 88 -7.06 2.30 4.88
N PHE A 89 -7.69 1.36 5.58
CA PHE A 89 -9.05 0.93 5.25
C PHE A 89 -10.13 1.94 5.64
N VAL A 90 -9.96 2.70 6.73
CA VAL A 90 -10.83 3.86 7.03
C VAL A 90 -10.80 4.86 5.87
N LEU A 91 -9.61 5.15 5.33
CA LEU A 91 -9.48 6.04 4.17
C LEU A 91 -10.16 5.49 2.90
N LEU A 92 -10.31 4.17 2.76
CA LEU A 92 -10.96 3.56 1.60
C LEU A 92 -12.49 3.43 1.73
N TYR A 93 -13.03 3.26 2.93
CA TYR A 93 -14.42 2.81 3.11
C TYR A 93 -15.33 3.73 3.94
N GLU A 94 -14.79 4.68 4.71
CA GLU A 94 -15.58 5.59 5.56
C GLU A 94 -15.68 7.02 5.02
#